data_AF-A0A955NYN5-F1
#
_entry.id   AF-A0A955NYN5-F1
#
_cell.length_a   1.000
_cell.length_b   1.000
_cell.length_c   1.000
_cell.angle_alpha   90.00
_cell.angle_beta   90.00
_cell.angle_gamma   90.00
#
_symmetry.space_group_name_H-M   'P 1'
#
loop_
_entity.id
_entity.type
_entity.pdbx_description
1 polymer ?
#
loop_
_entity_poly.entity_id
_entity_poly.type
_entity_poly.pdbx_seq_one_letter_code
_entity_poly.pdbx_strand_id
1 'polypeptide(L)'
;CGGSEPNEGTTVTKILSPSVSVDTEDWWQLRDEMENHFLHSVDRIAENKFEEASREIRMGAVFVRADAGRGESHYQDRLTSIAEDLERVAREVQSASEVHIDGLKELFGETEFLVSQHHAVRAQKAYDENNAIALGRAMVRAADGLERAYHWTGEKVSETTRSTIDKTKQVANDFLAKSKMVKDSVSTPLKPVNKEFEKFGEKINYKDPKRDFTTIVVPKPSPTPSAK
;
A
#
# COMPACT_ATOMS: atom_id res chain seq x y z
N CYS A 1 34.34 15.58 -54.85
CA CYS A 1 34.40 14.16 -54.40
C CYS A 1 35.02 14.20 -53.01
N GLY A 2 34.32 14.12 -51.88
CA GLY A 2 33.18 13.26 -51.55
C GLY A 2 33.70 12.06 -50.77
N GLY A 3 33.56 12.08 -49.43
CA GLY A 3 33.92 10.98 -48.50
C GLY A 3 34.50 11.53 -47.19
N SER A 4 33.71 11.81 -46.15
CA SER A 4 33.03 10.90 -45.20
C SER A 4 33.85 10.69 -43.92
N GLU A 5 33.55 11.49 -42.89
CA GLU A 5 33.68 11.08 -41.48
C GLU A 5 32.54 10.12 -41.12
N PRO A 6 32.71 9.31 -40.06
CA PRO A 6 31.73 9.42 -39.00
C PRO A 6 32.33 9.42 -37.58
N ASN A 7 32.02 10.53 -36.89
CA ASN A 7 31.67 10.70 -35.48
C ASN A 7 31.88 9.53 -34.50
N GLU A 8 32.80 9.75 -33.56
CA GLU A 8 32.72 9.23 -32.20
C GLU A 8 31.57 9.89 -31.46
N GLY A 9 30.64 9.09 -30.96
CA GLY A 9 29.46 9.58 -30.25
C GLY A 9 28.65 8.44 -29.65
N THR A 10 29.30 7.63 -28.81
CA THR A 10 28.64 6.59 -28.02
C THR A 10 27.64 7.25 -27.07
N THR A 11 26.40 7.38 -27.53
CA THR A 11 25.29 7.83 -26.70
C THR A 11 24.84 6.62 -25.91
N VAL A 12 25.22 6.57 -24.63
CA VAL A 12 24.68 5.59 -23.67
C VAL A 12 23.18 5.85 -23.56
N THR A 13 22.38 5.06 -24.27
CA THR A 13 20.93 5.06 -24.10
C THR A 13 20.65 4.54 -22.70
N LYS A 14 20.34 5.45 -21.78
CA LYS A 14 19.72 5.12 -20.50
C LYS A 14 18.46 4.32 -20.83
N ILE A 15 18.49 3.01 -20.59
CA ILE A 15 17.30 2.18 -20.68
C ILE A 15 16.41 2.65 -19.54
N LEU A 16 15.51 3.59 -19.84
CA LEU A 16 14.37 3.87 -19.01
C LEU A 16 13.59 2.56 -18.95
N SER A 17 13.55 1.95 -17.78
CA SER A 17 12.67 0.81 -17.51
C SER A 17 11.31 1.12 -18.13
N PRO A 18 10.73 0.22 -18.94
CA PRO A 18 9.43 0.48 -19.55
C PRO A 18 8.44 0.76 -18.42
N SER A 19 7.92 1.98 -18.35
CA SER A 19 6.82 2.32 -17.47
C SER A 19 5.61 1.55 -18.00
N VAL A 20 5.29 0.42 -17.38
CA VAL A 20 4.06 -0.31 -17.71
C VAL A 20 2.90 0.56 -17.20
N SER A 21 2.29 1.31 -18.11
CA SER A 21 1.03 2.01 -17.84
C SER A 21 -0.10 1.00 -17.96
N VAL A 22 -0.47 0.38 -16.84
CA VAL A 22 -1.69 -0.41 -16.75
C VAL A 22 -2.87 0.57 -16.66
N ASP A 23 -3.95 0.32 -17.40
CA ASP A 23 -5.14 1.17 -17.38
C ASP A 23 -5.74 1.22 -15.96
N THR A 24 -6.32 2.35 -15.60
CA THR A 24 -7.05 2.57 -14.33
C THR A 24 -8.16 1.55 -14.10
N GLU A 25 -8.73 0.99 -15.17
CA GLU A 25 -9.74 -0.07 -15.10
C GLU A 25 -9.14 -1.43 -14.73
N ASP A 26 -7.97 -1.77 -15.27
CA ASP A 26 -7.25 -2.99 -14.92
C ASP A 26 -6.72 -2.93 -13.47
N TRP A 27 -6.27 -1.75 -13.03
CA TRP A 27 -5.84 -1.54 -11.64
C TRP A 27 -6.94 -1.74 -10.60
N TRP A 28 -8.20 -1.47 -10.97
CA TRP A 28 -9.33 -1.71 -10.07
C TRP A 28 -9.58 -3.20 -9.81
N GLN A 29 -9.23 -4.06 -10.77
CA GLN A 29 -9.34 -5.51 -10.62
C GLN A 29 -8.27 -6.04 -9.66
N LEU A 30 -7.09 -5.41 -9.66
CA LEU A 30 -5.95 -5.77 -8.80
C LEU A 30 -6.02 -5.14 -7.41
N ARG A 31 -7.16 -4.58 -7.02
CA ARG A 31 -7.26 -3.81 -5.79
C ARG A 31 -6.89 -4.67 -4.57
N ASP A 32 -7.34 -5.91 -4.50
CA ASP A 32 -7.16 -6.72 -3.30
C ASP A 32 -5.79 -7.43 -3.26
N GLU A 33 -4.95 -7.29 -4.29
CA GLU A 33 -3.71 -8.05 -4.42
C GLU A 33 -2.67 -7.72 -3.36
N MET A 34 -2.55 -6.45 -2.95
CA MET A 34 -1.63 -6.07 -1.86
C MET A 34 -1.95 -6.85 -0.56
N GLU A 35 -3.22 -6.86 -0.16
CA GLU A 35 -3.66 -7.60 1.01
C GLU A 35 -3.51 -9.11 0.82
N ASN A 36 -3.86 -9.64 -0.34
CA ASN A 36 -3.73 -11.07 -0.61
C ASN A 36 -2.28 -11.53 -0.41
N HIS A 37 -1.31 -10.72 -0.88
CA HIS A 37 0.11 -10.96 -0.64
C HIS A 37 0.47 -10.85 0.85
N PHE A 38 -0.08 -9.90 1.59
CA PHE A 38 0.14 -9.83 3.05
C PHE A 38 -0.42 -11.06 3.77
N LEU A 39 -1.65 -11.48 3.48
CA LEU A 39 -2.26 -12.69 4.03
C LEU A 39 -1.44 -13.94 3.71
N HIS A 40 -1.07 -14.14 2.44
CA HIS A 40 -0.23 -15.26 2.05
C HIS A 40 1.13 -15.24 2.76
N SER A 41 1.74 -14.07 2.97
CA SER A 41 3.01 -13.99 3.69
C SER A 41 2.90 -14.51 5.13
N VAL A 42 1.79 -14.23 5.81
CA VAL A 42 1.51 -14.72 7.17
C VAL A 42 1.32 -16.24 7.16
N ASP A 43 0.55 -16.76 6.20
CA ASP A 43 0.37 -18.21 6.04
C ASP A 43 1.71 -18.92 5.80
N ARG A 44 2.57 -18.34 4.95
CA ARG A 44 3.91 -18.88 4.68
C ARG A 44 4.82 -18.83 5.91
N ILE A 45 4.73 -17.78 6.74
CA ILE A 45 5.47 -17.71 8.01
C ILE A 45 5.00 -18.83 8.96
N ALA A 46 3.69 -19.05 9.07
CA ALA A 46 3.13 -20.13 9.90
C ALA A 46 3.58 -21.53 9.42
N GLU A 47 3.82 -21.70 8.12
CA GLU A 47 4.37 -22.92 7.52
C GLU A 47 5.91 -23.02 7.59
N ASN A 48 6.60 -22.05 8.22
CA ASN A 48 8.07 -21.90 8.23
C ASN A 48 8.70 -21.76 6.82
N LYS A 49 7.92 -21.29 5.84
CA LYS A 49 8.36 -21.06 4.46
C LYS A 49 8.81 -19.60 4.28
N PHE A 50 9.84 -19.19 5.03
CA PHE A 50 10.25 -17.79 5.08
C PHE A 50 10.72 -17.22 3.73
N GLU A 51 11.28 -18.05 2.86
CA GLU A 51 11.63 -17.62 1.51
C GLU A 51 10.39 -17.26 0.68
N GLU A 52 9.33 -18.08 0.75
CA GLU A 52 8.05 -17.78 0.11
C GLU A 52 7.40 -16.55 0.73
N ALA A 53 7.37 -16.45 2.06
CA ALA A 53 6.84 -15.28 2.75
C ALA A 53 7.54 -13.98 2.31
N SER A 54 8.87 -14.02 2.18
CA SER A 54 9.64 -12.86 1.71
C SER A 54 9.23 -12.42 0.30
N ARG A 55 8.90 -13.36 -0.60
CA ARG A 55 8.42 -13.02 -1.95
C ARG A 55 7.06 -12.34 -1.90
N GLU A 56 6.14 -12.86 -1.08
CA GLU A 56 4.82 -12.28 -0.91
C GLU A 56 4.91 -10.84 -0.35
N ILE A 57 5.75 -10.59 0.66
CA ILE A 57 5.97 -9.23 1.20
C ILE A 57 6.49 -8.28 0.12
N ARG A 58 7.46 -8.72 -0.70
CA ARG A 58 7.98 -7.92 -1.82
C ARG A 58 6.92 -7.60 -2.85
N MET A 59 6.04 -8.55 -3.15
CA MET A 59 4.91 -8.30 -4.05
C MET A 59 3.96 -7.27 -3.47
N GLY A 60 3.62 -7.33 -2.17
CA GLY A 60 2.89 -6.27 -1.49
C GLY A 60 3.57 -4.90 -1.64
N ALA A 61 4.89 -4.82 -1.46
CA ALA A 61 5.66 -3.58 -1.66
C ALA A 61 5.60 -3.05 -3.10
N VAL A 62 5.51 -3.91 -4.12
CA VAL A 62 5.31 -3.50 -5.52
C VAL A 62 3.97 -2.77 -5.70
N PHE A 63 2.89 -3.25 -5.08
CA PHE A 63 1.59 -2.58 -5.12
C PHE A 63 1.62 -1.22 -4.43
N VAL A 64 2.30 -1.10 -3.28
CA VAL A 64 2.48 0.18 -2.58
C VAL A 64 3.25 1.18 -3.44
N ARG A 65 4.33 0.76 -4.12
CA ARG A 65 5.07 1.61 -5.06
C ARG A 65 4.22 2.05 -6.25
N ALA A 66 3.35 1.17 -6.74
CA ALA A 66 2.44 1.53 -7.80
C ALA A 66 1.47 2.62 -7.36
N ASP A 67 1.00 2.60 -6.11
CA ASP A 67 0.22 3.69 -5.53
C ASP A 67 1.05 4.96 -5.32
N ALA A 68 2.31 4.85 -4.87
CA ALA A 68 3.21 5.98 -4.75
C ALA A 68 3.41 6.71 -6.11
N GLY A 69 3.59 5.95 -7.20
CA GLY A 69 3.75 6.49 -8.55
C GLY A 69 2.49 7.13 -9.13
N ARG A 70 1.32 6.87 -8.56
CA ARG A 70 0.03 7.49 -8.92
C ARG A 70 -0.37 8.63 -7.99
N GLY A 71 0.49 8.93 -7.00
CA GLY A 71 0.16 9.82 -5.90
C GLY A 71 0.40 11.30 -6.13
N GLU A 72 -0.20 12.11 -5.28
CA GLU A 72 0.24 13.48 -5.06
C GLU A 72 1.52 13.49 -4.21
N SER A 73 2.35 14.51 -4.38
CA SER A 73 3.71 14.55 -3.83
C SER A 73 3.79 14.30 -2.31
N HIS A 74 2.79 14.74 -1.53
CA HIS A 74 2.82 14.60 -0.07
C HIS A 74 2.62 13.17 0.46
N TYR A 75 1.99 12.27 -0.31
CA TYR A 75 1.89 10.84 0.04
C TYR A 75 2.92 9.98 -0.69
N GLN A 76 3.43 10.44 -1.83
CA GLN A 76 4.42 9.73 -2.63
C GLN A 76 5.65 9.34 -1.80
N ASP A 77 6.24 10.28 -1.06
CA ASP A 77 7.45 10.02 -0.26
C ASP A 77 7.17 9.01 0.87
N ARG A 78 6.02 9.12 1.51
CA ARG A 78 5.62 8.23 2.60
C ARG A 78 5.35 6.81 2.10
N LEU A 79 4.64 6.67 0.98
CA LEU A 79 4.36 5.38 0.36
C LEU A 79 5.65 4.74 -0.18
N THR A 80 6.58 5.55 -0.69
CA THR A 80 7.90 5.07 -1.08
C THR A 80 8.67 4.55 0.13
N SER A 81 8.69 5.31 1.23
CA SER A 81 9.34 4.91 2.48
C SER A 81 8.77 3.61 3.04
N ILE A 82 7.44 3.47 3.15
CA ILE A 82 6.84 2.25 3.70
C ILE A 82 7.09 1.04 2.78
N ALA A 83 7.17 1.25 1.46
CA ALA A 83 7.55 0.18 0.53
C ALA A 83 9.02 -0.24 0.70
N GLU A 84 9.92 0.68 1.03
CA GLU A 84 11.32 0.36 1.36
C GLU A 84 11.43 -0.41 2.67
N ASP A 85 10.60 -0.08 3.67
CA ASP A 85 10.50 -0.84 4.92
C ASP A 85 9.99 -2.27 4.68
N LEU A 86 8.96 -2.45 3.85
CA LEU A 86 8.48 -3.78 3.45
C LEU A 86 9.58 -4.60 2.76
N GLU A 87 10.38 -4.01 1.87
CA GLU A 87 11.52 -4.71 1.25
C GLU A 87 12.61 -5.10 2.25
N ARG A 88 12.90 -4.20 3.19
CA ARG A 88 13.88 -4.44 4.25
C ARG A 88 13.42 -5.62 5.10
N VAL A 89 12.18 -5.59 5.57
CA VAL A 89 11.58 -6.68 6.35
C VAL A 89 11.50 -7.97 5.53
N ALA A 90 11.23 -7.91 4.23
CA ALA A 90 11.28 -9.11 3.38
C ALA A 90 12.67 -9.76 3.35
N ARG A 91 13.76 -8.98 3.28
CA ARG A 91 15.13 -9.50 3.36
C ARG A 91 15.43 -10.12 4.73
N GLU A 92 14.97 -9.47 5.78
CA GLU A 92 15.07 -9.96 7.16
C GLU A 92 14.35 -11.30 7.32
N VAL A 93 13.08 -11.38 6.91
CA VAL A 93 12.26 -12.61 6.92
C VAL A 93 12.94 -13.73 6.13
N GLN A 94 13.44 -13.45 4.92
CA GLN A 94 14.10 -14.46 4.08
C GLN A 94 15.29 -15.15 4.79
N SER A 95 16.01 -14.43 5.64
CA SER A 95 17.21 -14.91 6.35
C SER A 95 16.95 -15.29 7.82
N ALA A 96 15.69 -15.21 8.25
CA ALA A 96 15.30 -15.47 9.62
C ALA A 96 15.38 -16.97 9.96
N SER A 97 15.67 -17.25 11.22
CA SER A 97 15.42 -18.56 11.84
C SER A 97 14.06 -18.62 12.52
N GLU A 98 13.56 -17.47 12.96
CA GLU A 98 12.25 -17.28 13.57
C GLU A 98 11.76 -15.86 13.23
N VAL A 99 10.45 -15.71 13.05
CA VAL A 99 9.81 -14.43 12.72
C VAL A 99 8.72 -14.13 13.76
N HIS A 100 8.80 -12.96 14.38
CA HIS A 100 7.75 -12.45 15.26
C HIS A 100 6.67 -11.77 14.43
N ILE A 101 5.52 -12.43 14.32
CA ILE A 101 4.47 -12.00 13.39
C ILE A 101 3.86 -10.65 13.75
N ASP A 102 3.84 -10.27 15.04
CA ASP A 102 3.15 -9.06 15.50
C ASP A 102 3.76 -7.79 14.90
N GLY A 103 5.09 -7.68 14.85
CA GLY A 103 5.75 -6.53 14.24
C GLY A 103 5.53 -6.45 12.73
N LEU A 104 5.38 -7.60 12.06
CA LEU A 104 5.02 -7.64 10.63
C LEU A 104 3.57 -7.18 10.41
N LYS A 105 2.64 -7.62 11.26
CA LYS A 105 1.24 -7.19 11.21
C LYS A 105 1.10 -5.70 11.48
N GLU A 106 1.87 -5.13 12.40
CA GLU A 106 1.90 -3.68 12.61
C GLU A 106 2.33 -2.93 11.34
N LEU A 107 3.39 -3.40 10.66
CA LEU A 107 3.84 -2.82 9.39
C LEU A 107 2.79 -2.92 8.27
N PHE A 108 2.08 -4.06 8.18
CA PHE A 108 0.97 -4.22 7.23
C PHE A 108 -0.19 -3.27 7.53
N GLY A 109 -0.54 -3.12 8.81
CA GLY A 109 -1.59 -2.20 9.24
C GLY A 109 -1.23 -0.74 8.97
N GLU A 110 0.02 -0.35 9.19
CA GLU A 110 0.53 0.99 8.84
C GLU A 110 0.49 1.23 7.33
N THR A 111 0.86 0.22 6.54
CA THR A 111 0.82 0.28 5.08
C THR A 111 -0.60 0.47 4.57
N GLU A 112 -1.55 -0.35 5.02
CA GLU A 112 -2.98 -0.25 4.67
C GLU A 112 -3.55 1.11 5.06
N PHE A 113 -3.18 1.62 6.23
CA PHE A 113 -3.59 2.95 6.66
C PHE A 113 -3.06 4.04 5.73
N LEU A 114 -1.79 4.00 5.34
CA LEU A 114 -1.22 5.01 4.46
C LEU A 114 -1.84 4.96 3.05
N VAL A 115 -2.03 3.75 2.50
CA VAL A 115 -2.72 3.55 1.22
C VAL A 115 -4.16 4.07 1.31
N SER A 116 -4.85 3.86 2.43
CA SER A 116 -6.20 4.37 2.64
C SER A 116 -6.28 5.90 2.65
N GLN A 117 -5.33 6.58 3.31
CA GLN A 117 -5.23 8.04 3.33
C GLN A 117 -4.95 8.60 1.93
N HIS A 118 -4.02 7.96 1.21
CA HIS A 118 -3.71 8.29 -0.15
C HIS A 118 -4.96 8.25 -1.05
N HIS A 119 -5.76 7.20 -0.93
CA HIS A 119 -7.00 7.05 -1.69
C HIS A 119 -8.11 8.02 -1.25
N ALA A 120 -8.17 8.43 0.02
CA ALA A 120 -9.11 9.45 0.46
C ALA A 120 -8.84 10.82 -0.20
N VAL A 121 -7.57 11.19 -0.38
CA VAL A 121 -7.22 12.40 -1.15
C VAL A 121 -7.58 12.25 -2.63
N ARG A 122 -7.34 11.08 -3.21
CA ARG A 122 -7.78 10.81 -4.61
C ARG A 122 -9.29 10.86 -4.77
N ALA A 123 -10.05 10.43 -3.77
CA ALA A 123 -11.50 10.55 -3.76
C ALA A 123 -11.91 12.02 -3.77
N GLN A 124 -11.29 12.86 -2.94
CA GLN A 124 -11.56 14.30 -2.94
C GLN A 124 -11.23 14.94 -4.29
N LYS A 125 -10.09 14.60 -4.90
CA LYS A 125 -9.73 15.08 -6.23
C LYS A 125 -10.74 14.65 -7.31
N ALA A 126 -11.12 13.37 -7.32
CA ALA A 126 -12.11 12.87 -8.27
C ALA A 126 -13.49 13.51 -8.08
N TYR A 127 -13.84 13.87 -6.84
CA TYR A 127 -15.02 14.65 -6.53
C TYR A 127 -14.96 16.05 -7.17
N ASP A 128 -13.84 16.76 -6.99
CA ASP A 128 -13.63 18.10 -7.55
C ASP A 128 -13.62 18.09 -9.09
N GLU A 129 -13.10 17.01 -9.69
CA GLU A 129 -13.09 16.74 -11.14
C GLU A 129 -14.43 16.24 -11.69
N ASN A 130 -15.44 16.05 -10.83
CA ASN A 130 -16.76 15.51 -11.19
C ASN A 130 -16.69 14.11 -11.85
N ASN A 131 -15.73 13.27 -11.42
CA ASN A 131 -15.53 11.92 -11.94
C ASN A 131 -16.11 10.87 -10.98
N ALA A 132 -17.37 10.49 -11.21
CA ALA A 132 -18.10 9.55 -10.36
C ALA A 132 -17.40 8.18 -10.20
N ILE A 133 -16.88 7.62 -11.29
CA ILE A 133 -16.26 6.29 -11.25
C ILE A 133 -14.96 6.34 -10.45
N ALA A 134 -14.09 7.32 -10.71
CA ALA A 134 -12.85 7.47 -9.95
C ALA A 134 -13.11 7.77 -8.47
N LEU A 135 -14.14 8.57 -8.17
CA LEU A 135 -14.60 8.84 -6.81
C LEU A 135 -15.01 7.55 -6.11
N GLY A 136 -15.92 6.77 -6.71
CA GLY A 136 -16.38 5.51 -6.14
C GLY A 136 -15.22 4.52 -5.91
N ARG A 137 -14.33 4.34 -6.90
CA ARG A 137 -13.16 3.45 -6.76
C ARG A 137 -12.28 3.90 -5.59
N ALA A 138 -11.92 5.18 -5.53
CA ALA A 138 -11.06 5.71 -4.48
C ALA A 138 -11.70 5.61 -3.08
N MET A 139 -13.01 5.85 -2.97
CA MET A 139 -13.75 5.71 -1.71
C MET A 139 -13.75 4.28 -1.18
N VAL A 140 -13.98 3.28 -2.03
CA VAL A 140 -13.89 1.87 -1.61
C VAL A 140 -12.49 1.55 -1.11
N ARG A 141 -11.44 1.96 -1.83
CA ARG A 141 -10.05 1.72 -1.40
C ARG A 141 -9.73 2.36 -0.06
N ALA A 142 -10.18 3.60 0.15
CA ALA A 142 -10.01 4.29 1.42
C ALA A 142 -10.73 3.56 2.57
N ALA A 143 -11.96 3.11 2.35
CA ALA A 143 -12.74 2.41 3.37
C ALA A 143 -12.19 1.00 3.68
N ASP A 144 -11.83 0.23 2.65
CA ASP A 144 -11.24 -1.10 2.79
C ASP A 144 -9.88 -1.04 3.48
N GLY A 145 -9.01 -0.11 3.10
CA GLY A 145 -7.70 0.03 3.72
C GLY A 145 -7.79 0.44 5.20
N LEU A 146 -8.76 1.28 5.58
CA LEU A 146 -9.02 1.58 6.98
C LEU A 146 -9.41 0.33 7.77
N GLU A 147 -10.34 -0.45 7.23
CA GLU A 147 -10.79 -1.69 7.86
C GLU A 147 -9.64 -2.70 8.02
N ARG A 148 -8.82 -2.87 6.98
CA ARG A 148 -7.64 -3.75 7.02
C ARG A 148 -6.58 -3.24 7.98
N ALA A 149 -6.37 -1.93 8.08
CA ALA A 149 -5.46 -1.35 9.05
C ALA A 149 -5.87 -1.70 10.50
N TYR A 150 -7.15 -1.59 10.84
CA TYR A 150 -7.67 -2.06 12.13
C TYR A 150 -7.49 -3.57 12.30
N HIS A 151 -7.76 -4.37 11.25
CA HIS A 151 -7.61 -5.82 11.30
C HIS A 151 -6.17 -6.22 11.63
N TRP A 152 -5.19 -5.67 10.89
CA TRP A 152 -3.78 -5.99 11.06
C TRP A 152 -3.21 -5.54 12.39
N THR A 153 -3.55 -4.34 12.84
CA THR A 153 -3.07 -3.81 14.14
C THR A 153 -3.73 -4.47 15.35
N GLY A 154 -4.75 -5.31 15.16
CA GLY A 154 -5.53 -5.89 16.26
C GLY A 154 -6.37 -4.87 17.03
N GLU A 155 -6.42 -3.62 16.57
CA GLU A 155 -7.18 -2.55 17.19
C GLU A 155 -8.68 -2.80 17.07
N LYS A 156 -9.42 -2.61 18.17
CA LYS A 156 -10.87 -2.79 18.15
C LYS A 156 -11.52 -1.67 17.33
N VAL A 157 -12.18 -2.06 16.24
CA VAL A 157 -13.06 -1.18 15.46
C VAL A 157 -14.29 -0.84 16.30
N SER A 158 -14.57 0.46 16.48
CA SER A 158 -15.81 0.89 17.15
C SER A 158 -17.02 0.66 16.24
N GLU A 159 -18.21 0.51 16.82
CA GLU A 159 -19.45 0.37 16.03
C GLU A 159 -19.68 1.59 15.11
N THR A 160 -19.38 2.79 15.60
CA THR A 160 -19.44 4.04 14.83
C THR A 160 -18.46 4.02 13.65
N THR A 161 -17.23 3.57 13.88
CA THR A 161 -16.20 3.44 12.83
C THR A 161 -16.65 2.45 11.76
N ARG A 162 -17.14 1.27 12.18
CA ARG A 162 -17.66 0.24 11.26
C ARG A 162 -18.83 0.77 10.44
N SER A 163 -19.82 1.41 11.07
CA SER A 163 -20.95 2.02 10.37
C SER A 163 -20.51 3.09 9.37
N THR A 164 -19.45 3.84 9.68
CA THR A 164 -18.89 4.86 8.78
C THR A 164 -18.21 4.22 7.57
N ILE A 165 -17.42 3.16 7.78
CA ILE A 165 -16.80 2.36 6.71
C ILE A 165 -17.89 1.80 5.79
N ASP A 166 -18.91 1.14 6.34
CA ASP A 166 -20.01 0.53 5.58
C ASP A 166 -20.77 1.56 4.74
N LYS A 167 -21.14 2.69 5.34
CA LYS A 167 -21.82 3.79 4.62
C LYS A 167 -20.94 4.37 3.52
N THR A 168 -19.63 4.49 3.75
CA THR A 168 -18.69 4.97 2.74
C THR A 168 -18.66 4.02 1.54
N LYS A 169 -18.58 2.70 1.78
CA LYS A 169 -18.63 1.68 0.72
C LYS A 169 -19.97 1.71 -0.02
N GLN A 170 -21.09 1.86 0.69
CA GLN A 170 -22.41 1.97 0.08
C GLN A 170 -22.49 3.18 -0.87
N VAL A 171 -22.10 4.36 -0.41
CA VAL A 171 -22.08 5.58 -1.24
C VAL A 171 -21.12 5.43 -2.43
N ALA A 172 -19.97 4.79 -2.22
CA ALA A 172 -19.01 4.52 -3.27
C ALA A 172 -19.60 3.62 -4.38
N ASN A 173 -20.29 2.54 -3.98
CA ASN A 173 -20.97 1.62 -4.91
C ASN A 173 -22.09 2.32 -5.69
N ASP A 174 -22.80 3.26 -5.06
CA ASP A 174 -23.79 4.09 -5.73
C ASP A 174 -23.17 4.92 -6.87
N PHE A 175 -21.97 5.48 -6.68
CA PHE A 175 -21.25 6.19 -7.75
C PHE A 175 -20.78 5.26 -8.87
N LEU A 176 -20.30 4.07 -8.52
CA LEU A 176 -19.88 3.06 -9.48
C LEU A 176 -21.05 2.60 -10.35
N ALA A 177 -22.26 2.49 -9.77
CA ALA A 177 -23.46 2.05 -10.49
C ALA A 177 -24.12 3.15 -11.33
N LYS A 178 -24.16 4.40 -10.84
CA LYS A 178 -24.95 5.47 -11.47
C LYS A 178 -24.18 6.29 -12.51
N SER A 179 -22.85 6.17 -12.56
CA SER A 179 -21.93 6.87 -13.48
C SER A 179 -22.12 8.39 -13.63
N LYS A 180 -22.92 9.03 -12.77
CA LYS A 180 -23.26 10.45 -12.79
C LYS A 180 -23.33 10.99 -11.37
N MET A 181 -22.59 12.07 -11.11
CA MET A 181 -22.64 12.76 -9.82
C MET A 181 -23.93 13.58 -9.68
N VAL A 182 -24.61 13.42 -8.55
CA VAL A 182 -25.67 14.33 -8.09
C VAL A 182 -25.02 15.30 -7.12
N LYS A 183 -24.53 16.46 -7.58
CA LYS A 183 -23.69 17.41 -6.82
C LYS A 183 -24.23 17.79 -5.42
N ASP A 184 -25.54 17.76 -5.22
CA ASP A 184 -26.18 18.11 -3.93
C ASP A 184 -26.01 17.03 -2.84
N SER A 185 -25.50 15.85 -3.18
CA SER A 185 -25.37 14.72 -2.24
C SER A 185 -23.94 14.49 -1.70
N VAL A 186 -22.94 15.26 -2.13
CA VAL A 186 -21.57 14.71 -2.24
C VAL A 186 -20.44 15.55 -1.62
N SER A 187 -20.68 16.73 -1.06
CA SER A 187 -19.66 17.41 -0.22
C SER A 187 -19.55 16.81 1.21
N THR A 188 -20.38 15.82 1.53
CA THR A 188 -20.54 15.22 2.87
C THR A 188 -19.92 13.82 3.08
N PRO A 189 -19.78 12.91 2.09
CA PRO A 189 -19.47 11.50 2.37
C PRO A 189 -18.02 11.26 2.82
N LEU A 190 -17.06 12.11 2.46
CA LEU A 190 -15.66 11.93 2.86
C LEU A 190 -15.34 12.47 4.27
N LYS A 191 -16.12 13.43 4.78
CA LYS A 191 -15.83 14.04 6.10
C LYS A 191 -15.90 13.02 7.25
N PRO A 192 -16.92 12.13 7.34
CA PRO A 192 -16.98 11.13 8.39
C PRO A 192 -15.79 10.16 8.35
N VAL A 193 -15.44 9.62 7.18
CA VAL A 193 -14.32 8.66 7.07
C VAL A 193 -12.97 9.34 7.35
N ASN A 194 -12.79 10.60 6.95
CA ASN A 194 -11.58 11.36 7.27
C ASN A 194 -11.38 11.55 8.78
N LYS A 195 -12.46 11.76 9.54
CA LYS A 195 -12.38 11.80 11.00
C LYS A 195 -11.99 10.45 11.61
N GLU A 196 -12.39 9.34 11.00
CA GLU A 196 -11.97 8.02 11.45
C GLU A 196 -10.48 7.77 11.13
N PHE A 197 -9.94 8.32 10.03
CA PHE A 197 -8.49 8.30 9.79
C PHE A 197 -7.71 9.05 10.88
N GLU A 198 -8.16 10.24 11.28
CA GLU A 198 -7.53 11.00 12.36
C GLU A 198 -7.49 10.18 13.66
N LYS A 199 -8.63 9.59 14.06
CA LYS A 199 -8.74 8.73 15.25
C LYS A 199 -7.81 7.52 15.19
N PHE A 200 -7.75 6.84 14.04
CA PHE A 200 -6.86 5.68 13.90
C PHE A 200 -5.39 6.09 13.95
N GLY A 201 -5.02 7.17 13.26
CA GLY A 201 -3.64 7.69 13.26
C GLY A 201 -3.16 8.09 14.66
N GLU A 202 -4.04 8.62 15.50
CA GLU A 202 -3.74 8.88 16.92
C GLU A 202 -3.47 7.59 17.71
N LYS A 203 -4.26 6.53 17.47
CA LYS A 203 -4.09 5.22 18.15
C LYS A 203 -2.77 4.56 17.82
N ILE A 204 -2.42 4.52 16.53
CA ILE A 204 -1.18 3.87 16.07
C ILE A 204 0.03 4.79 16.14
N ASN A 205 -0.05 5.93 16.86
CA ASN A 205 1.02 6.93 16.98
C ASN A 205 1.73 7.21 15.64
N TYR A 206 0.95 7.44 14.58
CA TYR A 206 1.44 7.55 13.20
C TYR A 206 2.26 8.83 12.91
N LYS A 207 2.71 9.52 13.97
CA LYS A 207 3.48 10.77 13.90
C LYS A 207 4.98 10.54 13.81
N ASP A 208 5.48 9.31 13.93
CA ASP A 208 6.91 9.03 14.02
C ASP A 208 7.44 8.22 12.81
N PRO A 209 8.18 8.84 11.89
CA PRO A 209 8.76 8.17 10.71
C PRO A 209 9.94 7.24 11.03
N LYS A 210 10.16 6.88 12.30
CA LYS A 210 11.29 6.05 12.75
C LYS A 210 10.85 4.94 13.71
N ARG A 211 9.76 4.22 13.40
CA ARG A 211 9.46 3.00 14.15
C ARG A 211 10.57 1.98 13.95
N ASP A 212 11.13 1.55 15.06
CA ASP A 212 12.19 0.56 15.07
C ASP A 212 11.60 -0.84 14.93
N PHE A 213 11.65 -1.37 13.71
CA PHE A 213 11.24 -2.73 13.39
C PHE A 213 12.37 -3.77 13.58
N THR A 214 13.49 -3.42 14.23
CA THR A 214 14.65 -4.33 14.39
C THR A 214 14.36 -5.58 15.23
N THR A 215 13.20 -5.68 15.86
CA THR A 215 12.75 -6.84 16.64
C THR A 215 11.90 -7.85 15.88
N ILE A 216 11.69 -7.72 14.56
CA ILE A 216 10.80 -8.61 13.80
C ILE A 216 11.40 -10.02 13.60
N VAL A 217 12.73 -10.17 13.52
CA VAL A 217 13.36 -11.46 13.16
C VAL A 217 14.50 -11.86 14.09
N VAL A 218 14.64 -13.17 14.30
CA VAL A 218 15.83 -13.78 14.90
C VAL A 218 16.76 -14.25 13.77
N PRO A 219 17.96 -13.68 13.61
CA PRO A 219 18.86 -14.02 12.51
C PRO A 219 19.34 -15.47 12.62
N LYS A 220 19.41 -16.16 11.47
CA LYS A 220 19.96 -17.52 11.42
C LYS A 220 21.41 -17.53 11.93
N PRO A 221 21.80 -18.47 12.81
CA PRO A 221 23.18 -18.56 13.26
C PRO A 221 24.13 -18.76 12.08
N SER A 222 25.24 -18.03 12.09
CA SER A 222 26.29 -18.18 11.09
C SER A 222 26.84 -19.61 11.14
N PRO A 223 27.08 -20.26 9.98
CA PRO A 223 27.69 -21.57 9.97
C PRO A 223 29.06 -21.48 10.65
N THR A 224 29.23 -22.25 11.73
CA THR A 224 30.50 -22.32 12.45
C THR A 224 31.57 -22.75 11.44
N PRO A 225 32.70 -22.03 11.32
CA PRO A 225 33.76 -22.45 10.43
C PRO A 225 34.19 -23.86 10.85
N SER A 226 33.99 -24.82 9.95
CA SER A 226 34.39 -26.20 10.17
C SER A 226 35.89 -26.20 10.46
N ALA A 227 36.27 -26.55 11.68
CA ALA A 227 37.67 -26.74 12.04
C ALA A 227 38.25 -27.81 11.08
N LYS A 228 39.24 -27.41 10.29
CA LYS A 228 40.08 -28.30 9.49
C LYS A 228 41.30 -28.69 10.31
#